data_AF-A0A011N3K4-F1
#
_entry.id   AF-A0A011N3K4-F1
#
_cell.length_a   1.000
_cell.length_b   1.000
_cell.length_c   1.000
_cell.angle_alpha   90.00
_cell.angle_beta   90.00
_cell.angle_gamma   90.00
#
_symmetry.space_group_name_H-M   'P 1'
#
loop_
_entity.id
_entity.type
_entity.pdbx_description
1 polymer ?
#
loop_
_entity_poly.entity_id
_entity_poly.type
_entity_poly.pdbx_seq_one_letter_code
_entity_poly.pdbx_strand_id
1 'polypeptide(L)'
;MLFRLALAMGRTLQELRAALSYAEFQEWCLYYQIEPWGEDRSDLRAGIVASTVANYAGRTRADGAEPVRPADFMPYLDREPPEPLAESQQLTDDELAAWADAAIFGIPPE
;
A
#
# COMPACT_ATOMS: atom_id res chain seq x y z
N MET A 1 -14.53 4.35 12.42
CA MET A 1 -15.65 4.42 11.45
C MET A 1 -16.71 5.48 11.78
N LEU A 2 -17.28 5.51 12.99
CA LEU A 2 -18.40 6.42 13.32
C LEU A 2 -18.16 7.91 12.98
N PHE A 3 -16.97 8.44 13.25
CA PHE A 3 -16.61 9.82 12.89
C PHE A 3 -16.63 10.07 11.38
N ARG A 4 -16.14 9.12 10.57
CA ARG A 4 -16.16 9.20 9.10
C ARG A 4 -17.59 9.17 8.56
N LEU A 5 -18.43 8.32 9.15
CA LEU A 5 -19.85 8.23 8.77
C LEU A 5 -20.61 9.51 9.11
N ALA A 6 -20.40 10.07 10.30
CA ALA A 6 -21.01 11.34 10.72
C ALA A 6 -20.63 12.49 9.78
N LEU A 7 -19.34 12.59 9.44
CA LEU A 7 -18.84 13.58 8.48
C LEU A 7 -19.48 13.41 7.09
N ALA A 8 -19.55 12.18 6.57
CA ALA A 8 -20.14 11.89 5.27
C ALA A 8 -21.65 12.19 5.21
N MET A 9 -22.37 11.97 6.31
CA MET A 9 -23.80 12.29 6.43
C MET A 9 -24.08 13.76 6.77
N GLY A 10 -23.04 14.58 7.01
CA GLY A 10 -23.19 15.98 7.40
C GLY A 10 -23.90 16.15 8.76
N ARG A 11 -23.71 15.22 9.69
CA ARG A 11 -24.36 15.21 11.01
C ARG A 11 -23.33 15.25 12.12
N THR A 12 -23.72 15.79 13.27
CA THR A 12 -22.93 15.63 14.50
C THR A 12 -22.99 14.19 15.01
N LEU A 13 -22.02 13.80 15.84
CA LEU A 13 -22.01 12.46 16.44
C LEU A 13 -23.23 12.20 17.32
N GLN A 14 -23.73 13.22 18.02
CA GLN A 14 -24.89 13.07 18.91
C GLN A 14 -26.15 12.78 18.11
N GLU A 15 -26.39 13.52 17.03
CA GLU A 15 -27.53 13.28 16.12
C GLU A 15 -27.44 11.90 15.47
N LEU A 16 -26.25 11.52 15.01
CA LEU A 16 -26.06 10.21 14.39
C LEU A 16 -26.31 9.08 15.38
N ARG A 17 -25.80 9.17 16.61
CA ARG A 17 -26.02 8.16 17.66
C ARG A 17 -27.48 8.04 18.09
N ALA A 18 -28.24 9.13 18.02
CA ALA A 18 -29.67 9.12 18.37
C ALA A 18 -30.53 8.49 17.26
N ALA A 19 -30.13 8.66 15.99
CA ALA A 19 -30.90 8.20 14.84
C ALA A 19 -30.48 6.82 14.30
N LEU A 20 -29.20 6.46 14.41
CA LEU A 20 -28.62 5.27 13.80
C LEU A 20 -28.61 4.10 14.79
N SER A 21 -29.23 2.99 14.40
CA SER A 21 -29.16 1.76 15.20
C SER A 21 -27.76 1.13 15.15
N TYR A 22 -27.41 0.32 16.15
CA TYR A 22 -26.14 -0.40 16.13
C TYR A 22 -26.05 -1.41 14.97
N ALA A 23 -27.15 -2.08 14.63
CA ALA A 23 -27.20 -3.02 13.51
C ALA A 23 -26.90 -2.32 12.17
N GLU A 24 -27.57 -1.19 11.91
CA GLU A 24 -27.31 -0.39 10.72
C GLU A 24 -25.87 0.17 10.70
N PHE A 25 -25.34 0.59 11.84
CA PHE A 25 -23.94 0.99 11.94
C PHE A 25 -22.97 -0.15 11.56
N GLN A 26 -23.26 -1.40 11.94
CA GLN A 26 -22.47 -2.55 11.54
C GLN A 26 -22.57 -2.80 10.02
N GLU A 27 -23.75 -2.64 9.42
CA GLU A 27 -23.92 -2.73 7.96
C GLU A 27 -23.07 -1.68 7.24
N TRP A 28 -23.04 -0.43 7.72
CA TRP A 28 -22.14 0.60 7.18
C TRP A 28 -20.66 0.22 7.32
N CYS A 29 -20.27 -0.41 8.43
CA CYS A 29 -18.90 -0.88 8.62
C CYS A 29 -18.53 -2.03 7.66
N LEU A 30 -19.46 -2.94 7.39
CA LEU A 30 -19.28 -4.02 6.42
C LEU A 30 -19.22 -3.47 4.99
N TYR A 31 -20.14 -2.57 4.64
CA TYR A 31 -20.16 -1.96 3.33
C TYR A 31 -18.87 -1.20 3.03
N TYR A 32 -18.29 -0.50 4.01
CA TYR A 32 -16.99 0.18 3.87
C TYR A 32 -15.82 -0.76 3.54
N GLN A 33 -15.88 -2.03 3.95
CA GLN A 33 -14.85 -3.00 3.57
C GLN A 33 -14.94 -3.39 2.09
N ILE A 34 -16.13 -3.31 1.51
CA ILE A 34 -16.39 -3.61 0.10
C ILE A 34 -16.07 -2.37 -0.75
N GLU A 35 -16.64 -1.22 -0.37
CA GLU A 35 -16.45 0.04 -1.05
C GLU A 35 -15.98 1.10 -0.07
N PRO A 36 -14.66 1.27 0.15
CA PRO A 36 -14.16 2.30 1.04
C PRO A 36 -14.31 3.71 0.43
N TRP A 37 -14.61 4.70 1.29
CA TRP A 37 -14.75 6.12 0.95
C TRP A 37 -13.96 7.03 1.91
N GLY A 38 -13.95 8.34 1.62
CA GLY A 38 -13.27 9.36 2.42
C GLY A 38 -11.85 9.68 1.93
N GLU A 39 -11.13 10.46 2.74
CA GLU A 39 -9.86 11.06 2.35
C GLU A 39 -8.77 10.05 2.02
N ASP A 40 -8.66 8.93 2.76
CA ASP A 40 -7.67 7.88 2.43
C ASP A 40 -7.78 7.41 0.97
N ARG A 41 -9.01 7.32 0.44
CA ARG A 41 -9.28 6.96 -0.96
C ARG A 41 -9.06 8.12 -1.92
N SER A 42 -9.31 9.35 -1.48
CA SER A 42 -9.01 10.57 -2.24
C SER A 42 -7.51 10.75 -2.42
N ASP A 43 -6.72 10.57 -1.35
CA ASP A 43 -5.26 10.60 -1.34
C ASP A 43 -4.68 9.53 -2.28
N LEU A 44 -5.24 8.32 -2.26
CA LEU A 44 -4.83 7.28 -3.21
C LEU A 44 -5.07 7.70 -4.67
N ARG A 45 -6.25 8.25 -4.99
CA ARG A 45 -6.55 8.73 -6.35
C ARG A 45 -5.60 9.85 -6.76
N ALA A 46 -5.33 10.80 -5.87
CA ALA A 46 -4.37 11.86 -6.10
C ALA A 46 -2.95 11.30 -6.32
N GLY A 47 -2.55 10.31 -5.52
CA GLY A 47 -1.26 9.64 -5.63
C GLY A 47 -1.10 8.86 -6.93
N ILE A 48 -2.16 8.25 -7.47
CA ILE A 48 -2.13 7.59 -8.79
C ILE A 48 -1.81 8.61 -9.89
N VAL A 49 -2.48 9.77 -9.87
CA VAL A 49 -2.21 10.83 -10.84
C VAL A 49 -0.80 11.40 -10.67
N ALA A 50 -0.40 11.72 -9.44
CA ALA A 50 0.91 12.30 -9.13
C ALA A 50 2.06 11.36 -9.52
N SER A 51 1.96 10.07 -9.18
CA SER A 51 2.96 9.06 -9.57
C SER A 51 3.02 8.85 -11.08
N THR A 52 1.88 8.89 -11.78
CA THR A 52 1.86 8.84 -13.25
C THR A 52 2.63 10.02 -13.85
N VAL A 53 2.35 11.24 -13.36
CA VAL A 53 3.05 12.45 -13.82
C VAL A 53 4.55 12.39 -13.48
N ALA A 54 4.91 12.01 -12.25
CA ALA A 54 6.30 11.94 -11.81
C ALA A 54 7.11 10.89 -12.58
N ASN A 55 6.52 9.72 -12.85
CA ASN A 55 7.14 8.66 -13.65
C ASN A 55 7.26 9.06 -15.13
N TYR A 56 6.20 9.66 -15.70
CA TYR A 56 6.21 10.12 -17.10
C TYR A 56 7.17 11.28 -17.33
N ALA A 57 7.21 12.26 -16.42
CA ALA A 57 8.08 13.42 -16.48
C ALA A 57 9.57 13.07 -16.23
N GLY A 58 9.91 11.79 -16.06
CA GLY A 58 11.19 11.19 -15.67
C GLY A 58 12.45 11.53 -16.49
N ARG A 59 12.50 12.68 -17.18
CA ARG A 59 13.74 13.27 -17.71
C ARG A 59 14.78 13.65 -16.64
N THR A 60 14.48 13.49 -15.35
CA THR A 60 15.33 13.96 -14.24
C THR A 60 15.71 12.87 -13.24
N ARG A 61 15.41 11.59 -13.53
CA ARG A 61 15.87 10.50 -12.67
C ARG A 61 17.35 10.22 -12.90
N ALA A 62 18.05 9.90 -11.82
CA ALA A 62 19.34 9.24 -11.92
C ALA A 62 19.13 7.87 -12.60
N ASP A 63 20.06 7.47 -13.46
CA ASP A 63 20.01 6.17 -14.13
C ASP A 63 19.86 5.06 -13.09
N GLY A 64 18.85 4.21 -13.27
CA GLY A 64 18.56 3.08 -12.38
C GLY A 64 17.69 3.38 -11.16
N ALA A 65 17.17 4.60 -10.99
CA ALA A 65 16.24 4.89 -9.88
C ALA A 65 14.86 4.24 -10.10
N GLU A 66 14.37 3.53 -9.07
CA GLU A 66 13.07 2.86 -9.08
C GLU A 66 11.89 3.83 -9.32
N PRO A 67 10.80 3.39 -9.99
CA PRO A 67 9.59 4.17 -10.10
C PRO A 67 8.95 4.51 -8.76
N VAL A 68 8.56 5.78 -8.60
CA VAL A 68 7.74 6.20 -7.46
C VAL A 68 6.35 5.59 -7.56
N ARG A 69 5.82 5.19 -6.41
CA ARG A 69 4.53 4.52 -6.25
C ARG A 69 3.47 5.55 -5.85
N PRO A 70 2.17 5.30 -6.13
CA PRO A 70 1.09 6.16 -5.63
C PRO A 70 1.15 6.42 -4.12
N ALA A 71 1.54 5.39 -3.36
CA ALA A 71 1.70 5.46 -1.91
C ALA A 71 2.74 6.50 -1.46
N ASP A 72 3.73 6.84 -2.28
CA ASP A 72 4.75 7.86 -1.94
C ASP A 72 4.15 9.28 -1.91
N PHE A 73 2.96 9.46 -2.50
CA PHE A 73 2.22 10.73 -2.55
C PHE A 73 1.02 10.78 -1.59
N MET A 74 0.90 9.84 -0.66
CA MET A 74 -0.16 9.83 0.37
C MET A 74 0.41 10.32 1.71
N PRO A 75 0.15 11.57 2.16
CA PRO A 75 0.84 12.17 3.30
C PRO A 75 0.59 11.46 4.64
N TYR A 76 -0.65 10.98 4.84
CA TYR A 76 -1.10 10.37 6.10
C TYR A 76 -1.07 8.84 6.08
N LEU A 77 -0.48 8.24 5.03
CA LEU A 77 -0.29 6.79 5.00
C LEU A 77 0.84 6.42 5.96
N ASP A 78 0.52 5.61 6.98
CA ASP A 78 1.51 5.02 7.85
C ASP A 78 2.44 4.13 7.03
N ARG A 79 3.74 4.44 7.06
CA ARG A 79 4.78 3.65 6.39
C ARG A 79 5.61 2.98 7.46
N GLU A 80 5.74 1.66 7.36
CA GLU A 80 6.80 0.99 8.09
C GLU A 80 8.15 1.58 7.63
N PRO A 81 9.07 1.82 8.57
CA PRO A 81 10.44 2.15 8.20
C PRO A 81 10.93 1.10 7.19
N PRO A 82 11.63 1.50 6.12
CA PRO A 82 12.20 0.52 5.22
C PRO A 82 13.02 -0.45 6.07
N GLU A 83 12.67 -1.75 6.00
CA GLU A 83 13.56 -2.77 6.54
C GLU A 83 14.92 -2.53 5.89
N PRO A 84 16.02 -2.54 6.66
CA PRO A 84 17.34 -2.43 6.08
C PRO A 84 17.39 -3.49 4.98
N LEU A 85 17.64 -3.05 3.74
CA LEU A 85 17.79 -3.93 2.60
C LEU A 85 18.79 -4.99 3.04
N ALA A 86 18.31 -6.20 3.34
CA ALA A 86 19.18 -7.34 3.43
C ALA A 86 19.83 -7.37 2.06
N GLU A 87 21.11 -7.04 2.00
CA GLU A 87 21.87 -7.08 0.76
C GLU A 87 21.56 -8.45 0.16
N SER A 88 20.81 -8.46 -0.94
CA SER A 88 20.61 -9.69 -1.69
C SER A 88 22.00 -10.00 -2.21
N GLN A 89 22.73 -10.83 -1.47
CA GLN A 89 24.01 -11.36 -1.89
C GLN A 89 23.75 -11.94 -3.28
N GLN A 90 24.26 -11.25 -4.29
CA GLN A 90 24.22 -11.76 -5.65
C GLN A 90 25.12 -12.99 -5.62
N LEU A 91 24.48 -14.16 -5.64
CA LEU A 91 25.19 -15.42 -5.76
C LEU A 91 26.02 -15.34 -7.04
N THR A 92 27.30 -15.68 -6.91
CA THR A 92 28.19 -15.86 -8.05
C THR A 92 27.64 -16.95 -8.96
N ASP A 93 28.07 -16.95 -10.23
CA ASP A 93 27.67 -17.98 -11.20
C ASP A 93 27.98 -19.40 -10.69
N ASP A 94 29.07 -19.56 -9.94
CA ASP A 94 29.48 -20.82 -9.33
C ASP A 94 28.53 -21.26 -8.21
N GLU A 95 28.10 -20.33 -7.36
CA GLU A 95 27.10 -20.61 -6.33
C GLU A 95 25.75 -20.97 -6.97
N LEU A 96 25.30 -20.22 -7.99
CA LEU A 96 24.07 -20.53 -8.73
C LEU A 96 24.13 -21.93 -9.37
N ALA A 97 25.27 -22.33 -9.93
CA ALA A 97 25.48 -23.65 -10.48
C ALA A 97 25.38 -24.74 -9.39
N ALA A 98 25.98 -24.53 -8.22
CA ALA A 98 25.90 -25.47 -7.11
C ALA A 98 24.47 -25.65 -6.58
N TRP A 99 23.68 -24.57 -6.51
CA TRP A 99 22.26 -24.64 -6.14
C TRP A 99 21.42 -25.35 -7.21
N ALA A 100 21.72 -25.14 -8.49
CA ALA A 100 21.06 -25.84 -9.60
C ALA A 100 21.38 -27.35 -9.59
N ASP A 101 22.66 -27.71 -9.39
CA ASP A 101 23.10 -29.10 -9.28
C ASP A 101 22.48 -29.78 -8.07
N ALA A 102 22.32 -29.08 -6.94
CA ALA A 102 21.62 -29.62 -5.77
C ALA A 102 20.13 -29.91 -6.04
N ALA A 103 19.45 -29.04 -6.80
CA ALA A 103 18.06 -29.24 -7.18
C ALA A 103 17.87 -30.36 -8.20
N ILE A 104 18.84 -30.53 -9.13
CA ILE A 104 18.77 -31.51 -10.21
C ILE A 104 19.24 -32.90 -9.75
N PHE A 105 20.31 -32.96 -8.96
CA PHE A 105 20.98 -34.21 -8.58
C PHE A 105 20.80 -34.58 -7.11
N GLY A 106 20.18 -33.72 -6.29
CA GLY A 106 19.90 -34.01 -4.88
C GLY A 106 21.14 -34.02 -3.99
N ILE A 107 22.25 -33.45 -4.43
CA ILE A 107 23.51 -33.35 -3.68
C ILE A 107 23.59 -31.95 -3.09
N PRO A 108 23.52 -31.76 -1.76
CA PRO A 108 23.58 -30.43 -1.17
C PRO A 108 24.92 -29.76 -1.47
N PRO A 109 24.95 -28.43 -1.70
CA PRO A 109 26.20 -27.71 -1.90
C PRO A 109 27.05 -27.75 -0.61
N GLU A 110 28.38 -27.86 -0.75
CA GLU A 110 29.33 -27.75 0.37
C GLU A 110 29.56 -26.30 0.81
#